data_AF-A0A146KYC9-F1
#
_entry.id   AF-A0A146KYC9-F1
#
_cell.length_a   1.000
_cell.length_b   1.000
_cell.length_c   1.000
_cell.angle_alpha   90.00
_cell.angle_beta   90.00
_cell.angle_gamma   90.00
#
_symmetry.space_group_name_H-M   'P 1'
#
loop_
_entity.id
_entity.type
_entity.pdbx_description
1 polymer ?
#
loop_
_entity_poly.entity_id
_entity_poly.type
_entity_poly.pdbx_seq_one_letter_code
_entity_poly.pdbx_strand_id
1 'polypeptide(L)'
;VHFPTRERSRDNIIRLIKGRHESIKYVSLEMSAKTGIEYLMVELYQEFQTPIHVSDALCQEILSCIDQLIHVTTSELKKSFIHFCHPNYKGLGCSPCPKKEPNLCDDVLTIKPSAQFFHRSALKVGEVLQESDKYFRVAYSSHASLSELVEFIAYLKPHNIYPSVISGDQTAEEVMQEISMYAICEMGLQI
;
A
#
# COMPACT_ATOMS: atom_id res chain seq x y z
N VAL A 1 -1.32 8.07 16.45
CA VAL A 1 -2.39 7.83 15.46
C VAL A 1 -2.29 6.39 15.06
N HIS A 2 -3.35 5.61 15.26
CA HIS A 2 -3.32 4.20 14.89
C HIS A 2 -3.65 4.09 13.40
N PHE A 3 -2.71 3.56 12.62
CA PHE A 3 -2.94 3.17 11.24
C PHE A 3 -3.58 1.77 11.23
N PRO A 4 -4.51 1.41 10.32
CA PRO A 4 -5.03 0.04 10.30
C PRO A 4 -3.91 -1.00 10.17
N THR A 5 -4.12 -2.19 10.73
CA THR A 5 -3.19 -3.31 10.52
C THR A 5 -3.17 -3.71 9.05
N ARG A 6 -2.09 -4.38 8.62
CA ARG A 6 -1.95 -4.85 7.24
C ARG A 6 -3.09 -5.78 6.82
N GLU A 7 -3.55 -6.64 7.73
CA GLU A 7 -4.69 -7.54 7.55
C GLU A 7 -5.98 -6.76 7.32
N ARG A 8 -6.25 -5.75 8.15
CA ARG A 8 -7.45 -4.92 8.03
C ARG A 8 -7.46 -4.13 6.72
N SER A 9 -6.32 -3.56 6.33
CA SER A 9 -6.16 -2.90 5.04
C SER A 9 -6.35 -3.86 3.87
N ARG A 10 -5.79 -5.07 3.94
CA ARG A 10 -6.01 -6.14 2.95
C ARG A 10 -7.50 -6.48 2.84
N ASP A 11 -8.19 -6.69 3.95
CA ASP A 11 -9.61 -7.07 3.98
C ASP A 11 -10.49 -5.98 3.35
N ASN A 12 -10.18 -4.71 3.61
CA ASN A 12 -10.82 -3.56 2.96
C ASN A 12 -10.64 -3.60 1.43
N ILE A 13 -9.44 -3.92 0.93
CA ILE A 13 -9.17 -4.05 -0.51
C ILE A 13 -9.93 -5.24 -1.09
N ILE A 14 -9.88 -6.41 -0.45
CA ILE A 14 -10.62 -7.61 -0.88
C ILE A 14 -12.12 -7.30 -0.97
N ARG A 15 -12.68 -6.60 0.02
CA ARG A 15 -14.09 -6.21 0.03
C ARG A 15 -14.47 -5.33 -1.15
N LEU A 16 -13.64 -4.35 -1.50
CA LEU A 16 -13.85 -3.50 -2.67
C LEU A 16 -13.81 -4.31 -3.97
N ILE A 17 -12.86 -5.24 -4.09
CA ILE A 17 -12.73 -6.09 -5.28
C ILE A 17 -13.94 -7.02 -5.42
N LYS A 18 -14.39 -7.64 -4.32
CA LYS A 18 -15.58 -8.51 -4.31
C LYS A 18 -16.87 -7.74 -4.58
N GLY A 19 -16.97 -6.50 -4.09
CA GLY A 19 -18.14 -5.63 -4.25
C GLY A 19 -18.19 -4.84 -5.56
N ARG A 20 -17.26 -5.09 -6.50
CA ARG A 20 -17.24 -4.38 -7.79
C ARG A 20 -18.52 -4.67 -8.59
N HIS A 21 -18.98 -3.69 -9.35
CA HIS A 21 -20.13 -3.86 -10.25
C HIS A 21 -19.81 -4.89 -11.35
N GLU A 22 -20.81 -5.60 -11.86
CA GLU A 22 -20.64 -6.66 -12.87
C GLU A 22 -19.98 -6.16 -14.17
N SER A 23 -20.17 -4.89 -14.50
CA SER A 23 -19.52 -4.26 -15.66
C SER A 23 -18.01 -4.04 -15.46
N ILE A 24 -17.50 -4.13 -14.24
CA ILE A 24 -16.08 -3.99 -13.94
C ILE A 24 -15.37 -5.32 -14.21
N LYS A 25 -14.61 -5.35 -15.30
CA LYS A 25 -13.83 -6.53 -15.72
C LYS A 25 -12.44 -6.55 -15.11
N TYR A 26 -11.88 -5.40 -14.74
CA TYR A 26 -10.50 -5.30 -14.26
C TYR A 26 -10.40 -4.48 -12.99
N VAL A 27 -9.38 -4.79 -12.19
CA VAL A 27 -8.98 -4.03 -11.01
C VAL A 27 -7.57 -3.50 -11.23
N SER A 28 -7.36 -2.23 -10.98
CA SER A 28 -6.05 -1.56 -11.03
C SER A 28 -5.64 -1.15 -9.61
N LEU A 29 -4.65 -1.83 -9.06
CA LEU A 29 -3.97 -1.45 -7.82
C LEU A 29 -2.92 -0.39 -8.13
N GLU A 30 -3.22 0.87 -7.84
CA GLU A 30 -2.29 1.99 -8.06
C GLU A 30 -1.35 2.16 -6.88
N MET A 31 -0.08 1.83 -7.09
CA MET A 31 0.92 1.89 -6.05
C MET A 31 1.93 3.01 -6.28
N SER A 32 2.35 3.63 -5.18
CA SER A 32 3.38 4.68 -5.18
C SER A 32 4.79 4.12 -4.94
N ALA A 33 4.91 2.91 -4.41
CA ALA A 33 6.19 2.26 -4.11
C ALA A 33 6.41 1.04 -5.02
N LYS A 34 7.68 0.75 -5.30
CA LYS A 34 8.10 -0.41 -6.11
C LYS A 34 8.06 -1.74 -5.35
N THR A 35 8.22 -1.69 -4.03
CA THR A 35 8.34 -2.84 -3.14
C THR A 35 7.49 -2.63 -1.88
N GLY A 36 7.36 -3.66 -1.05
CA GLY A 36 6.59 -3.63 0.20
C GLY A 36 5.11 -3.96 0.02
N ILE A 37 4.75 -4.51 -1.15
CA ILE A 37 3.39 -4.89 -1.54
C ILE A 37 3.27 -6.39 -1.85
N GLU A 38 4.38 -7.11 -1.79
CA GLU A 38 4.51 -8.53 -2.09
C GLU A 38 3.53 -9.33 -1.22
N TYR A 39 3.42 -8.97 0.06
CA TYR A 39 2.41 -9.50 0.98
C TYR A 39 1.00 -9.37 0.41
N LEU A 40 0.59 -8.17 -0.02
CA LEU A 40 -0.74 -7.95 -0.57
C LEU A 40 -0.94 -8.75 -1.87
N MET A 41 0.07 -8.89 -2.72
CA MET A 41 -0.02 -9.70 -3.94
C MET A 41 -0.31 -11.17 -3.60
N VAL A 42 0.41 -11.75 -2.63
CA VAL A 42 0.20 -13.13 -2.17
C VAL A 42 -1.21 -13.32 -1.63
N GLU A 43 -1.66 -12.41 -0.77
CA GLU A 43 -2.99 -12.47 -0.15
C GLU A 43 -4.11 -12.37 -1.18
N LEU A 44 -3.98 -11.47 -2.16
CA LEU A 44 -4.95 -11.33 -3.24
C LEU A 44 -4.96 -12.54 -4.18
N TYR A 45 -3.80 -13.13 -4.45
CA TYR A 45 -3.71 -14.38 -5.21
C TYR A 45 -4.41 -15.53 -4.46
N GLN A 46 -4.18 -15.67 -3.16
CA GLN A 46 -4.84 -16.68 -2.34
C GLN A 46 -6.37 -16.49 -2.30
N GLU A 47 -6.84 -15.24 -2.21
CA GLU A 47 -8.27 -14.95 -2.18
C GLU A 47 -8.96 -15.17 -3.52
N PHE A 48 -8.37 -14.69 -4.62
CA PHE A 48 -9.04 -14.65 -5.93
C PHE A 48 -8.59 -15.75 -6.89
N GLN A 49 -7.56 -16.53 -6.53
CA GLN A 49 -7.00 -17.61 -7.34
C GLN A 49 -6.63 -17.14 -8.76
N THR A 50 -6.22 -15.88 -8.89
CA THR A 50 -5.76 -15.26 -10.14
C THR A 50 -4.38 -14.66 -9.92
N PRO A 51 -3.42 -14.85 -10.84
CA PRO A 51 -2.14 -14.18 -10.74
C PRO A 51 -2.33 -12.65 -10.83
N ILE A 52 -1.44 -11.90 -10.20
CA ILE A 52 -1.44 -10.43 -10.25
C ILE A 52 -0.60 -10.00 -11.45
N HIS A 53 -1.21 -9.24 -12.36
CA HIS A 53 -0.49 -8.73 -13.52
C HIS A 53 0.49 -7.63 -13.12
N VAL A 54 1.75 -7.77 -13.54
CA VAL A 54 2.86 -6.84 -13.35
C VAL A 54 3.55 -6.61 -14.69
N SER A 55 4.37 -5.56 -14.83
CA SER A 55 5.19 -5.43 -16.04
C SER A 55 6.30 -6.47 -16.08
N ASP A 56 6.77 -6.83 -17.29
CA ASP A 56 7.92 -7.73 -17.46
C ASP A 56 9.15 -7.25 -16.68
N ALA A 57 9.44 -5.95 -16.72
CA ALA A 57 10.57 -5.36 -16.00
C ALA A 57 10.43 -5.53 -14.48
N LEU A 58 9.26 -5.27 -13.90
CA LEU A 58 9.05 -5.49 -12.46
C LEU A 58 9.16 -6.97 -12.09
N CYS A 59 8.60 -7.84 -12.94
CA CYS A 59 8.69 -9.29 -12.77
C CYS A 59 10.15 -9.76 -12.76
N GLN A 60 10.96 -9.30 -13.71
CA GLN A 60 12.35 -9.73 -13.86
C GLN A 60 13.28 -9.10 -12.82
N GLU A 61 13.17 -7.80 -12.56
CA GLU A 61 14.14 -7.05 -11.74
C GLU A 61 13.96 -7.27 -10.24
N ILE A 62 12.73 -7.49 -9.76
CA ILE A 62 12.40 -7.48 -8.33
C ILE A 62 11.76 -8.80 -7.91
N LEU A 63 10.70 -9.22 -8.60
CA LEU A 63 9.83 -10.27 -8.10
C LEU A 63 10.37 -11.68 -8.38
N SER A 64 11.14 -11.87 -9.46
CA SER A 64 11.76 -13.16 -9.82
C SER A 64 12.77 -13.67 -8.78
N CYS A 65 13.31 -12.76 -7.94
CA CYS A 65 14.21 -13.09 -6.85
C CYS A 65 13.49 -13.62 -5.59
N ILE A 66 12.15 -13.66 -5.60
CA ILE A 66 11.33 -14.10 -4.47
C ILE A 66 10.52 -15.33 -4.90
N ASP A 67 10.96 -16.52 -4.50
CA ASP A 67 10.36 -17.80 -4.93
C ASP A 67 8.84 -17.86 -4.73
N GLN A 68 8.34 -17.29 -3.63
CA GLN A 68 6.91 -17.24 -3.32
C GLN A 68 6.09 -16.48 -4.36
N LEU A 69 6.69 -15.56 -5.13
CA LEU A 69 5.99 -14.72 -6.09
C LEU A 69 5.96 -15.28 -7.52
N ILE A 70 6.73 -16.33 -7.80
CA ILE A 70 6.85 -16.92 -9.14
C ILE A 70 5.49 -17.34 -9.71
N HIS A 71 4.59 -17.84 -8.86
CA HIS A 71 3.24 -18.28 -9.27
C HIS A 71 2.14 -17.26 -8.93
N VAL A 72 2.47 -16.25 -8.12
CA VAL A 72 1.54 -15.20 -7.69
C VAL A 72 1.43 -14.12 -8.74
N THR A 73 2.47 -13.93 -9.55
CA THR A 73 2.57 -12.81 -10.50
C THR A 73 2.60 -13.31 -11.95
N THR A 74 2.22 -12.44 -12.88
CA THR A 74 2.30 -12.73 -14.32
C THR A 74 2.51 -11.45 -15.11
N SER A 75 3.19 -11.50 -16.24
CA SER A 75 3.18 -10.42 -17.23
C SER A 75 2.19 -10.67 -18.37
N GLU A 76 1.48 -11.80 -18.35
CA GLU A 76 0.45 -12.10 -19.34
C GLU A 76 -0.89 -11.46 -18.97
N LEU A 77 -1.23 -10.37 -19.66
CA LEU A 77 -2.46 -9.59 -19.46
C LEU A 77 -3.73 -10.44 -19.34
N LYS A 78 -3.88 -11.46 -20.20
CA LYS A 78 -5.10 -12.28 -20.28
C LYS A 78 -5.29 -13.23 -19.10
N LYS A 79 -4.24 -13.49 -18.32
CA LYS A 79 -4.29 -14.42 -17.18
C LYS A 79 -4.76 -13.75 -15.89
N SER A 80 -4.97 -12.44 -15.89
CA SER A 80 -5.26 -11.68 -14.69
C SER A 80 -6.33 -10.62 -14.89
N PHE A 81 -7.22 -10.51 -13.92
CA PHE A 81 -8.12 -9.36 -13.80
C PHE A 81 -7.62 -8.33 -12.78
N ILE A 82 -6.55 -8.61 -12.03
CA ILE A 82 -5.98 -7.71 -11.01
C ILE A 82 -4.59 -7.24 -11.44
N HIS A 83 -4.46 -5.94 -11.66
CA HIS A 83 -3.29 -5.32 -12.27
C HIS A 83 -2.57 -4.45 -11.26
N PHE A 84 -1.28 -4.69 -11.07
CA PHE A 84 -0.39 -3.83 -10.32
C PHE A 84 0.09 -2.69 -11.21
N CYS A 85 -0.44 -1.50 -10.98
CA CYS A 85 -0.22 -0.33 -11.82
C CYS A 85 0.70 0.66 -11.10
N HIS A 86 1.82 1.00 -11.75
CA HIS A 86 2.71 2.04 -11.27
C HIS A 86 2.67 3.26 -12.22
N PRO A 87 1.73 4.21 -12.04
CA PRO A 87 1.51 5.29 -13.01
C PRO A 87 2.71 6.22 -13.19
N ASN A 88 3.56 6.33 -12.16
CA ASN A 88 4.67 7.29 -12.12
C ASN A 88 6.02 6.72 -12.58
N TYR A 89 6.11 5.42 -12.87
CA TYR A 89 7.39 4.79 -13.23
C TYR A 89 7.38 4.31 -14.69
N LYS A 90 8.12 5.04 -15.52
CA LYS A 90 8.39 4.63 -16.91
C LYS A 90 9.11 3.27 -16.92
N GLY A 91 8.57 2.31 -17.66
CA GLY A 91 9.12 0.94 -17.76
C GLY A 91 8.63 -0.04 -16.68
N LEU A 92 8.26 0.42 -15.49
CA LEU A 92 7.81 -0.45 -14.37
C LEU A 92 6.30 -0.41 -14.13
N GLY A 93 5.56 0.49 -14.78
CA GLY A 93 4.11 0.47 -14.74
C GLY A 93 3.53 -0.70 -15.54
N CYS A 94 2.37 -1.21 -15.12
CA CYS A 94 1.54 -2.15 -15.89
C CYS A 94 1.51 -1.75 -17.37
N SER A 95 2.01 -2.63 -18.23
CA SER A 95 2.05 -2.47 -19.68
C SER A 95 2.07 -3.85 -20.35
N PRO A 96 1.05 -4.22 -21.15
CA PRO A 96 -0.19 -3.47 -21.39
C PRO A 96 -1.04 -3.29 -20.11
N CYS A 97 -1.93 -2.30 -20.07
CA CYS A 97 -2.80 -2.04 -18.90
C CYS A 97 -4.21 -1.66 -19.35
N PRO A 98 -5.27 -2.34 -18.90
CA PRO A 98 -6.65 -2.04 -19.31
C PRO A 98 -7.06 -0.60 -19.03
N LYS A 99 -6.47 0.03 -18.00
CA LYS A 99 -6.71 1.44 -17.67
C LYS A 99 -6.19 2.43 -18.73
N LYS A 100 -5.18 2.04 -19.49
CA LYS A 100 -4.58 2.85 -20.56
C LYS A 100 -5.19 2.54 -21.94
N GLU A 101 -5.96 1.46 -22.04
CA GLU A 101 -6.64 1.07 -23.28
C GLU A 101 -7.99 1.79 -23.38
N PRO A 102 -8.23 2.64 -24.41
CA PRO A 102 -9.44 3.44 -24.51
C PRO A 102 -10.75 2.64 -24.48
N ASN A 103 -10.74 1.41 -25.00
CA ASN A 103 -11.93 0.56 -25.05
C ASN A 103 -12.17 -0.25 -23.76
N LEU A 104 -11.23 -0.23 -22.81
CA LEU A 104 -11.31 -1.02 -21.57
C LEU A 104 -11.27 -0.15 -20.31
N CYS A 105 -10.90 1.12 -20.40
CA CYS A 105 -10.69 1.98 -19.24
C CYS A 105 -11.96 2.16 -18.38
N ASP A 106 -13.14 2.16 -19.00
CA ASP A 106 -14.42 2.21 -18.29
C ASP A 106 -14.75 0.91 -17.53
N ASP A 107 -14.12 -0.20 -17.87
CA ASP A 107 -14.33 -1.49 -17.20
C ASP A 107 -13.36 -1.69 -16.00
N VAL A 108 -12.68 -0.63 -15.54
CA VAL A 108 -11.64 -0.70 -14.50
C VAL A 108 -12.08 -0.06 -13.18
N LEU A 109 -11.99 -0.83 -12.10
CA LEU A 109 -12.00 -0.32 -10.73
C LEU A 109 -10.56 0.02 -10.29
N THR A 110 -10.31 1.26 -9.92
CA THR A 110 -9.03 1.70 -9.37
C THR A 110 -9.06 1.70 -7.85
N ILE A 111 -8.09 1.04 -7.23
CA ILE A 111 -7.86 1.07 -5.79
C ILE A 111 -6.42 1.56 -5.58
N LYS A 112 -6.25 2.61 -4.78
CA LYS A 112 -4.96 3.18 -4.42
C LYS A 112 -4.66 3.00 -2.94
N PRO A 113 -3.91 1.94 -2.58
CA PRO A 113 -3.34 1.81 -1.24
C PRO A 113 -2.36 2.94 -0.96
N SER A 114 -2.54 3.67 0.14
CA SER A 114 -1.70 4.83 0.47
C SER A 114 -1.61 5.05 1.97
N ALA A 115 -0.41 5.33 2.47
CA ALA A 115 -0.21 5.85 3.82
C ALA A 115 -0.25 7.39 3.82
N GLN A 116 0.44 8.01 2.86
CA GLN A 116 0.63 9.47 2.79
C GLN A 116 -0.67 10.26 2.70
N PHE A 117 -1.70 9.72 2.04
CA PHE A 117 -3.00 10.38 1.97
C PHE A 117 -3.72 10.38 3.33
N PHE A 118 -3.56 9.29 4.09
CA PHE A 118 -4.28 9.01 5.33
C PHE A 118 -3.55 9.58 6.55
N HIS A 119 -3.49 10.91 6.62
CA HIS A 119 -3.06 11.64 7.80
C HIS A 119 -4.15 11.62 8.90
N ARG A 120 -3.86 12.16 10.09
CA ARG A 120 -4.71 12.03 11.31
C ARG A 120 -6.18 12.40 11.09
N SER A 121 -6.49 13.42 10.30
CA SER A 121 -7.87 13.82 9.98
C SER A 121 -8.53 12.90 8.94
N ALA A 122 -7.81 12.46 7.92
CA ALA A 122 -8.35 11.55 6.90
C ALA A 122 -8.71 10.19 7.51
N LEU A 123 -7.88 9.64 8.39
CA LEU A 123 -8.18 8.38 9.09
C LEU A 123 -9.39 8.45 10.02
N LYS A 124 -9.74 9.64 10.53
CA LYS A 124 -10.97 9.82 11.33
C LYS A 124 -12.24 9.69 10.48
N VAL A 125 -12.15 9.99 9.18
CA VAL A 125 -13.27 9.83 8.25
C VAL A 125 -13.45 8.36 7.86
N GLY A 126 -12.34 7.63 7.71
CA GLY A 126 -12.36 6.19 7.49
C GLY A 126 -11.04 5.67 6.91
N GLU A 127 -10.93 4.35 6.83
CA GLU A 127 -9.79 3.65 6.24
C GLU A 127 -9.96 3.41 4.73
N VAL A 128 -11.17 3.60 4.22
CA VAL A 128 -11.53 3.51 2.81
C VAL A 128 -12.22 4.80 2.42
N LEU A 129 -11.70 5.48 1.41
CA LEU A 129 -12.30 6.70 0.86
C LEU A 129 -12.63 6.47 -0.61
N GLN A 130 -13.87 6.77 -0.99
CA GLN A 130 -14.30 6.80 -2.38
C GLN A 130 -14.06 8.20 -2.96
N GLU A 131 -13.22 8.32 -3.99
CA GLU A 131 -13.01 9.60 -4.70
C GLU A 131 -13.95 9.73 -5.91
N SER A 132 -14.36 8.61 -6.50
CA SER A 132 -15.37 8.54 -7.56
C SER A 132 -16.00 7.14 -7.60
N ASP A 133 -16.97 6.92 -8.49
CA ASP A 133 -17.68 5.63 -8.64
C ASP A 133 -16.75 4.43 -8.83
N LYS A 134 -15.56 4.64 -9.42
CA LYS A 134 -14.58 3.58 -9.73
C LYS A 134 -13.19 3.89 -9.17
N TYR A 135 -13.05 4.83 -8.24
CA TYR A 135 -11.77 5.19 -7.65
C TYR A 135 -11.85 5.23 -6.13
N PHE A 136 -11.05 4.38 -5.49
CA PHE A 136 -10.99 4.28 -4.04
C PHE A 136 -9.55 4.43 -3.56
N ARG A 137 -9.38 5.08 -2.41
CA ARG A 137 -8.15 5.03 -1.62
C ARG A 137 -8.37 4.13 -0.43
N VAL A 138 -7.35 3.35 -0.10
CA VAL A 138 -7.35 2.52 1.11
C VAL A 138 -6.12 2.84 1.93
N ALA A 139 -6.32 3.05 3.23
CA ALA A 139 -5.24 3.22 4.18
C ALA A 139 -4.42 1.93 4.20
N TYR A 140 -3.19 1.99 3.68
CA TYR A 140 -2.24 0.88 3.67
C TYR A 140 -0.82 1.42 3.88
N SER A 141 -0.07 0.83 4.82
CA SER A 141 1.29 1.24 5.14
C SER A 141 2.22 0.03 5.24
N SER A 142 3.40 0.17 4.65
CA SER A 142 4.51 -0.78 4.84
C SER A 142 5.44 -0.36 5.99
N HIS A 143 5.26 0.86 6.52
CA HIS A 143 6.01 1.42 7.65
C HIS A 143 5.18 1.41 8.93
N ALA A 144 5.87 1.33 10.07
CA ALA A 144 5.26 1.48 11.38
C ALA A 144 4.62 2.87 11.53
N SER A 145 3.46 2.90 12.17
CA SER A 145 2.85 4.12 12.68
C SER A 145 3.66 4.68 13.86
N LEU A 146 3.41 5.95 14.20
CA LEU A 146 4.10 6.61 15.32
C LEU A 146 3.88 5.88 16.65
N SER A 147 2.68 5.34 16.90
CA SER A 147 2.41 4.54 18.09
C SER A 147 3.21 3.25 18.12
N GLU A 148 3.24 2.50 17.02
CA GLU A 148 4.03 1.25 16.92
C GLU A 148 5.52 1.53 17.09
N LEU A 149 6.03 2.65 16.55
CA LEU A 149 7.42 3.06 16.73
C LEU A 149 7.74 3.37 18.20
N VAL A 150 6.87 4.12 18.89
CA VAL A 150 7.05 4.44 20.31
C VAL A 150 7.01 3.18 21.18
N GLU A 151 6.08 2.27 20.92
CA GLU A 151 6.02 0.97 21.61
C GLU A 151 7.29 0.15 21.38
N PHE A 152 7.79 0.12 20.15
CA PHE A 152 9.03 -0.57 19.80
C PHE A 152 10.24 0.01 20.53
N ILE A 153 10.38 1.34 20.58
CA ILE A 153 11.44 2.03 21.33
C ILE A 153 11.33 1.73 22.82
N ALA A 154 10.13 1.86 23.40
CA ALA A 154 9.88 1.60 24.82
C ALA A 154 10.15 0.15 25.23
N TYR A 155 9.91 -0.79 24.30
CA TYR A 155 10.24 -2.20 24.50
C TYR A 155 11.75 -2.45 24.50
N LEU A 156 12.47 -1.92 23.51
CA LEU A 156 13.91 -2.16 23.37
C LEU A 156 14.78 -1.35 24.35
N LYS A 157 14.30 -0.19 24.80
CA LYS A 157 15.00 0.74 25.70
C LYS A 157 16.45 1.03 25.25
N PRO A 158 16.65 1.49 24.00
CA PRO A 158 17.98 1.76 23.50
C PRO A 158 18.63 2.92 24.26
N HIS A 159 19.96 2.91 24.36
CA HIS A 159 20.70 4.04 24.95
C HIS A 159 20.69 5.29 24.06
N ASN A 160 20.67 5.11 22.73
CA ASN A 160 20.69 6.19 21.77
C ASN A 160 19.70 5.89 20.63
N ILE A 161 19.05 6.93 20.10
CA ILE A 161 18.09 6.85 18.99
C ILE A 161 18.53 7.84 17.92
N TYR A 162 18.57 7.40 16.67
CA TYR A 162 18.98 8.21 15.52
C TYR A 162 17.94 8.10 14.41
N PRO A 163 17.15 9.16 14.14
CA PRO A 163 16.19 9.15 13.04
C PRO A 163 16.91 8.98 11.69
N SER A 164 16.53 7.95 10.94
CA SER A 164 17.10 7.69 9.60
C SER A 164 16.31 8.37 8.48
N VAL A 165 15.10 8.86 8.77
CA VAL A 165 14.24 9.56 7.83
C VAL A 165 13.80 10.86 8.48
N ILE A 166 14.05 11.97 7.78
CA ILE A 166 13.68 13.32 8.17
C ILE A 166 12.78 13.88 7.07
N SER A 167 11.60 14.38 7.43
CA SER A 167 10.59 14.82 6.46
C SER A 167 10.67 16.32 6.24
N GLY A 168 10.74 16.75 4.98
CA GLY A 168 10.76 18.17 4.63
C GLY A 168 11.98 18.88 5.23
N ASP A 169 11.71 20.01 5.90
CA ASP A 169 12.73 20.87 6.49
C ASP A 169 12.96 20.61 7.99
N GLN A 170 12.45 19.50 8.53
CA GLN A 170 12.67 19.13 9.93
C GLN A 170 14.16 18.82 10.20
N THR A 171 14.54 18.93 11.46
CA THR A 171 15.82 18.48 12.01
C THR A 171 15.66 17.14 12.72
N ALA A 172 16.77 16.43 12.96
CA ALA A 172 16.74 15.19 13.73
C ALA A 172 16.24 15.43 15.17
N GLU A 173 16.61 16.57 15.74
CA GLU A 173 16.17 17.02 17.06
C GLU A 173 14.65 17.24 17.11
N GLU A 174 14.07 17.88 16.10
CA GLU A 174 12.62 18.08 16.01
C GLU A 174 11.86 16.75 15.87
N VAL A 175 12.36 15.82 15.05
CA VAL A 175 11.77 14.48 14.93
C VAL A 175 11.81 13.74 16.28
N MET A 176 12.93 13.82 17.00
CA MET A 176 13.04 13.22 18.33
C MET A 176 12.12 13.88 19.36
N GLN A 177 11.93 15.20 19.30
CA GLN A 177 10.98 15.92 20.14
C GLN A 177 9.55 15.48 19.86
N GLU A 178 9.15 15.29 18.60
CA GLU A 178 7.83 14.80 18.23
C GLU A 178 7.55 13.39 18.79
N ILE A 179 8.52 12.48 18.65
CA ILE A 179 8.44 11.12 19.18
C ILE A 179 8.26 11.15 20.71
N SER A 180 9.10 11.93 21.40
CA SER A 180 9.08 12.05 22.86
C SER A 180 7.77 12.67 23.37
N MET A 181 7.31 13.75 22.73
CA MET A 181 6.06 14.42 23.07
C MET A 181 4.87 13.47 22.86
N TYR A 182 4.85 12.69 21.78
CA TYR A 182 3.79 11.71 21.54
C TYR A 182 3.78 10.63 22.63
N ALA A 183 4.94 10.07 22.97
CA ALA A 183 5.04 9.04 24.00
C ALA A 183 4.54 9.52 25.37
N ILE A 184 4.90 10.75 25.77
CA ILE A 184 4.47 11.32 27.05
C ILE A 184 2.96 11.62 27.01
N CYS A 185 2.51 12.40 26.02
CA CYS A 185 1.15 12.95 26.01
C CYS A 185 0.07 11.93 25.66
N GLU A 186 0.37 10.98 24.77
CA GLU A 186 -0.64 10.08 24.19
C GLU A 186 -0.51 8.65 24.73
N MET A 187 0.65 8.28 25.30
CA MET A 187 0.90 6.91 25.78
C MET A 187 1.35 6.84 27.24
N GLY A 188 1.69 7.96 27.90
CA GLY A 188 2.19 7.97 29.27
C GLY A 188 3.55 7.29 29.44
N LEU A 189 4.35 7.23 28.38
CA LEU A 189 5.67 6.59 28.34
C LEU A 189 6.78 7.65 28.36
N GLN A 190 7.89 7.31 29.01
CA GLN A 190 9.12 8.09 28.94
C GLN A 190 10.14 7.29 28.11
N ILE A 191 10.53 7.86 26.98
CA ILE A 191 11.51 7.32 26.02
C ILE A 191 12.57 8.37 25.71
#